data_AF-A0A497KFU7-F1
#
_entry.id   AF-A0A497KFU7-F1
#
_cell.length_a   1.000
_cell.length_b   1.000
_cell.length_c   1.000
_cell.angle_alpha   90.00
_cell.angle_beta   90.00
_cell.angle_gamma   90.00
#
_symmetry.space_group_name_H-M   'P 1'
#
loop_
_entity.id
_entity.type
_entity.pdbx_description
1 polymer ?
#
loop_
_entity_poly.entity_id
_entity_poly.type
_entity_poly.pdbx_seq_one_letter_code
_entity_poly.pdbx_strand_id
1 'polypeptide(L)'
;MRITSQKMLRKKQAHKIMKWDVKMQKIEEYNPFLKKWKKGLKKIALVYPNKYKSGISNIGLQYIYAKINSLEKYICERFYLDVYDGIKSFETGTELKKFDIAFFSLQFEEDYFKAVEILKKSKFEGTKIAGGPCIMENPLPLLEYFDAFFIGEIENSIEDILEAALNKDFGGIDGIYTGKERKVKRKFPKRLNEYLKMQIFGEGAYGKSILLEVGRGCTGLCKF
;
A
#
# COMPACT_ATOMS: atom_id res chain seq x y z
N MET A 1 -53.23 -11.74 -21.27
CA MET A 1 -52.27 -12.54 -20.47
C MET A 1 -51.07 -11.66 -20.13
N ARG A 2 -50.88 -11.36 -18.84
CA ARG A 2 -49.62 -10.83 -18.27
C ARG A 2 -48.50 -11.87 -18.53
N ILE A 3 -47.24 -11.47 -18.70
CA ILE A 3 -46.12 -11.56 -17.73
C ILE A 3 -44.87 -11.41 -18.63
N THR A 4 -43.79 -10.64 -18.41
CA THR A 4 -43.31 -9.75 -17.33
C THR A 4 -42.05 -9.05 -17.84
N SER A 5 -41.99 -7.72 -17.65
CA SER A 5 -40.87 -7.01 -17.00
C SER A 5 -39.44 -7.52 -17.31
N GLN A 6 -38.82 -6.95 -18.36
CA GLN A 6 -37.36 -6.73 -18.38
C GLN A 6 -36.99 -5.67 -17.32
N LYS A 7 -37.06 -6.05 -16.04
CA LYS A 7 -36.37 -5.32 -14.97
C LYS A 7 -34.93 -5.80 -14.96
N MET A 8 -34.17 -5.30 -15.93
CA MET A 8 -32.72 -5.40 -15.94
C MET A 8 -32.23 -4.77 -14.63
N LEU A 9 -31.59 -5.59 -13.80
CA LEU A 9 -31.05 -5.27 -12.49
C LEU A 9 -30.08 -4.08 -12.55
N ARG A 10 -30.61 -2.85 -12.48
CA ARG A 10 -29.86 -1.71 -11.95
C ARG A 10 -29.81 -1.88 -10.43
N LYS A 11 -28.97 -2.79 -9.94
CA LYS A 11 -28.44 -2.66 -8.58
C LYS A 11 -27.61 -1.37 -8.61
N LYS A 12 -28.22 -0.26 -8.18
CA LYS A 12 -27.48 0.96 -7.83
C LYS A 12 -26.42 0.51 -6.82
N GLN A 13 -25.17 0.40 -7.24
CA GLN A 13 -24.04 0.33 -6.32
C GLN A 13 -24.08 1.65 -5.55
N ALA A 14 -24.65 1.59 -4.34
CA ALA A 14 -24.67 2.74 -3.45
C ALA A 14 -23.21 3.07 -3.15
N HIS A 15 -22.74 4.21 -3.65
CA HIS A 15 -21.42 4.70 -3.31
C HIS A 15 -21.41 4.94 -1.81
N LYS A 16 -20.58 4.19 -1.09
CA LYS A 16 -20.40 4.41 0.34
C LYS A 16 -19.54 5.65 0.49
N ILE A 17 -20.06 6.68 1.15
CA ILE A 17 -19.27 7.84 1.55
C ILE A 17 -18.93 7.60 3.02
N MET A 18 -17.65 7.58 3.37
CA MET A 18 -17.24 7.63 4.78
C MET A 18 -16.49 8.93 5.02
N LYS A 19 -16.91 9.62 6.08
CA LYS A 19 -16.20 10.77 6.61
C LYS A 19 -15.33 10.26 7.74
N TRP A 20 -14.04 10.49 7.63
CA TRP A 20 -13.09 10.14 8.66
C TRP A 20 -12.83 11.39 9.50
N ASP A 21 -13.19 11.33 10.79
CA ASP A 21 -12.82 12.35 11.76
C ASP A 21 -11.43 12.03 12.30
N VAL A 22 -10.42 12.43 11.54
CA VAL A 22 -9.01 12.18 11.84
C VAL A 22 -8.39 13.50 12.27
N LYS A 23 -8.10 13.63 13.58
CA LYS A 23 -7.39 14.75 14.26
C LYS A 23 -7.18 16.01 13.37
N MET A 24 -8.10 16.97 13.46
CA MET A 24 -8.11 18.28 12.75
C MET A 24 -8.22 18.28 11.21
N GLN A 25 -8.46 17.14 10.55
CA GLN A 25 -8.79 17.10 9.12
C GLN A 25 -10.07 16.30 8.87
N LYS A 26 -11.06 16.94 8.23
CA LYS A 26 -12.24 16.23 7.71
C LYS A 26 -11.87 15.63 6.37
N ILE A 27 -11.57 14.34 6.34
CA ILE A 27 -11.24 13.63 5.11
C ILE A 27 -12.48 12.90 4.63
N GLU A 28 -12.92 13.23 3.42
CA GLU A 28 -14.04 12.57 2.76
C GLU A 28 -13.49 11.59 1.72
N GLU A 29 -13.74 10.30 1.95
CA GLU A 29 -13.47 9.23 0.99
C GLU A 29 -14.77 8.66 0.44
N TYR A 30 -14.74 8.36 -0.84
CA TYR A 30 -15.80 7.69 -1.56
C TYR A 30 -15.34 6.31 -2.02
N ASN A 31 -16.26 5.35 -1.96
CA ASN A 31 -15.96 3.93 -2.05
C ASN A 31 -14.85 3.42 -1.09
N PRO A 32 -14.70 3.98 0.13
CA PRO A 32 -13.77 3.38 1.07
C PRO A 32 -14.32 2.03 1.50
N PHE A 33 -13.45 1.04 1.52
CA PHE A 33 -13.74 -0.27 2.05
C PHE A 33 -12.77 -0.57 3.18
N LEU A 34 -13.30 -1.15 4.24
CA LEU A 34 -12.55 -1.59 5.40
C LEU A 34 -12.92 -3.04 5.65
N LYS A 35 -11.93 -3.93 5.58
CA LYS A 35 -12.12 -5.33 5.94
C LYS A 35 -12.40 -5.41 7.43
N LYS A 36 -13.49 -6.09 7.82
CA LYS A 36 -13.81 -6.29 9.24
C LYS A 36 -12.76 -7.21 9.87
N TRP A 37 -12.22 -6.78 11.00
CA TRP A 37 -11.31 -7.60 11.78
C TRP A 37 -11.99 -8.90 12.24
N LYS A 38 -11.23 -10.00 12.22
CA LYS A 38 -11.60 -11.31 12.73
C LYS A 38 -10.41 -11.91 13.49
N LYS A 39 -10.68 -12.74 14.50
CA LYS A 39 -9.63 -13.47 15.22
C LYS A 39 -8.83 -14.33 14.22
N GLY A 40 -7.51 -14.27 14.32
CA GLY A 40 -6.59 -15.03 13.46
C GLY A 40 -6.07 -14.27 12.22
N LEU A 41 -6.63 -13.11 11.88
CA LEU A 41 -6.10 -12.29 10.79
C LEU A 41 -4.77 -11.65 11.16
N LYS A 42 -3.81 -11.68 10.22
CA LYS A 42 -2.54 -10.96 10.31
C LYS A 42 -2.72 -9.52 9.87
N LYS A 43 -2.25 -8.59 10.70
CA LYS A 43 -2.39 -7.15 10.51
C LYS A 43 -1.21 -6.60 9.74
N ILE A 44 -1.50 -5.98 8.60
CA ILE A 44 -0.52 -5.38 7.71
C ILE A 44 -0.69 -3.87 7.73
N ALA A 45 0.38 -3.15 8.01
CA ALA A 45 0.43 -1.71 7.91
C ALA A 45 0.97 -1.31 6.54
N LEU A 46 0.20 -0.56 5.78
CA LEU A 46 0.67 0.05 4.53
C LEU A 46 1.01 1.51 4.80
N VAL A 47 2.30 1.77 5.02
CA VAL A 47 2.83 3.06 5.43
C VAL A 47 3.28 3.84 4.20
N TYR A 48 2.66 5.00 4.03
CA TYR A 48 3.07 6.02 3.09
C TYR A 48 3.61 7.20 3.91
N PRO A 49 4.94 7.37 4.04
CA PRO A 49 5.56 8.32 4.97
C PRO A 49 5.51 9.76 4.45
N ASN A 50 4.38 10.15 3.87
CA ASN A 50 4.13 11.45 3.29
C ASN A 50 2.63 11.77 3.43
N LYS A 51 2.19 12.88 2.84
CA LYS A 51 0.83 13.41 3.00
C LYS A 51 -0.22 12.45 2.44
N TYR A 52 -1.37 12.35 3.11
CA TYR A 52 -2.54 11.62 2.66
C TYR A 52 -2.93 12.00 1.23
N LYS A 53 -2.92 13.30 0.89
CA LYS A 53 -3.26 13.79 -0.46
C LYS A 53 -2.40 13.17 -1.57
N SER A 54 -1.11 12.95 -1.31
CA SER A 54 -0.21 12.29 -2.27
C SER A 54 -0.45 10.78 -2.29
N GLY A 55 -0.70 10.18 -1.13
CA GLY A 55 -0.92 8.74 -1.00
C GLY A 55 -2.23 8.26 -1.62
N ILE A 56 -3.34 9.00 -1.47
CA ILE A 56 -4.61 8.67 -2.15
C ILE A 56 -4.48 8.82 -3.67
N SER A 57 -3.59 9.71 -4.13
CA SER A 57 -3.25 9.88 -5.55
C SER A 57 -2.22 8.86 -6.07
N ASN A 58 -1.88 7.82 -5.30
CA ASN A 58 -0.97 6.76 -5.71
C ASN A 58 -1.73 5.46 -6.05
N ILE A 59 -1.82 5.12 -7.34
CA ILE A 59 -2.54 3.93 -7.81
C ILE A 59 -1.92 2.62 -7.31
N GLY A 60 -0.59 2.55 -7.21
CA GLY A 60 0.11 1.38 -6.70
C GLY A 60 -0.20 1.12 -5.23
N LEU A 61 -0.24 2.17 -4.42
CA LEU A 61 -0.64 2.10 -3.01
C LEU A 61 -2.09 1.59 -2.87
N GLN A 62 -3.01 2.12 -3.68
CA GLN A 62 -4.40 1.65 -3.68
C GLN A 62 -4.52 0.19 -4.11
N TYR A 63 -3.75 -0.23 -5.13
CA TYR A 63 -3.71 -1.62 -5.58
C TYR A 63 -3.22 -2.55 -4.47
N ILE A 64 -2.10 -2.23 -3.81
CA ILE A 64 -1.54 -3.05 -2.72
C ILE A 64 -2.56 -3.17 -1.59
N TYR A 65 -3.17 -2.05 -1.17
CA TYR A 65 -4.21 -2.03 -0.16
C TYR A 65 -5.39 -2.96 -0.50
N ALA A 66 -5.88 -2.88 -1.74
CA ALA A 66 -6.99 -3.70 -2.21
C ALA A 66 -6.64 -5.17 -2.37
N LYS A 67 -5.45 -5.50 -2.88
CA LYS A 67 -4.98 -6.87 -3.04
C LYS A 67 -4.80 -7.54 -1.69
N ILE A 68 -4.13 -6.90 -0.73
CA ILE A 68 -3.94 -7.51 0.60
C ILE A 68 -5.28 -7.73 1.30
N ASN A 69 -6.21 -6.77 1.22
CA ASN A 69 -7.52 -6.91 1.83
C ASN A 69 -8.46 -7.90 1.10
N SER A 70 -8.15 -8.32 -0.13
CA SER A 70 -8.89 -9.39 -0.81
C SER A 70 -8.45 -10.79 -0.34
N LEU A 71 -7.23 -10.93 0.17
CA LEU A 71 -6.72 -12.17 0.74
C LEU A 71 -7.38 -12.48 2.08
N GLU A 72 -7.82 -13.71 2.30
CA GLU A 72 -8.59 -14.06 3.50
C GLU A 72 -7.80 -13.93 4.80
N LYS A 73 -6.51 -14.28 4.79
CA LYS A 73 -5.61 -14.34 5.96
C LYS A 73 -5.20 -12.97 6.53
N TYR A 74 -5.33 -11.90 5.75
CA TYR A 74 -4.72 -10.60 6.06
C TYR A 74 -5.76 -9.50 6.26
N ILE A 75 -5.42 -8.48 7.04
CA ILE A 75 -6.13 -7.20 7.10
C ILE A 75 -5.11 -6.09 6.94
N CYS A 76 -5.35 -5.18 6.00
CA CYS A 76 -4.44 -4.08 5.70
C CYS A 76 -5.09 -2.75 6.07
N GLU A 77 -4.32 -1.89 6.73
CA GLU A 77 -4.71 -0.52 7.09
C GLU A 77 -3.60 0.45 6.65
N ARG A 78 -3.99 1.68 6.30
CA ARG A 78 -3.11 2.70 5.73
C ARG A 78 -2.57 3.63 6.81
N PHE A 79 -1.36 4.11 6.63
CA PHE A 79 -0.71 5.07 7.52
C PHE A 79 -0.12 6.21 6.68
N TYR A 80 -0.34 7.45 7.11
CA TYR A 80 0.14 8.65 6.44
C TYR A 80 0.85 9.55 7.43
N LEU A 81 1.92 10.23 7.03
CA LEU A 81 2.70 11.05 7.96
C LEU A 81 1.89 12.22 8.54
N ASP A 82 1.06 12.87 7.73
CA ASP A 82 0.21 13.99 8.16
C ASP A 82 -1.05 13.53 8.94
N VAL A 83 -1.23 12.23 9.11
CA VAL A 83 -2.31 11.61 9.87
C VAL A 83 -1.73 10.88 11.07
N TYR A 84 -2.02 11.38 12.27
CA TYR A 84 -1.47 10.82 13.51
C TYR A 84 0.05 10.62 13.46
N ASP A 85 0.80 11.50 12.79
CA ASP A 85 2.27 11.41 12.65
C ASP A 85 2.76 10.07 12.06
N GLY A 86 1.91 9.35 11.32
CA GLY A 86 2.19 8.02 10.79
C GLY A 86 2.25 6.91 11.85
N ILE A 87 1.92 7.17 13.12
CA ILE A 87 2.03 6.18 14.21
C ILE A 87 0.72 5.42 14.49
N LYS A 88 -0.40 5.86 13.91
CA LYS A 88 -1.71 5.19 14.01
C LYS A 88 -2.34 5.06 12.64
N SER A 89 -3.12 4.00 12.44
CA SER A 89 -3.78 3.75 11.17
C SER A 89 -4.85 4.79 10.87
N PHE A 90 -5.02 5.05 9.59
CA PHE A 90 -6.02 5.96 9.06
C PHE A 90 -7.44 5.46 9.31
N GLU A 91 -7.67 4.15 9.13
CA GLU A 91 -9.01 3.55 9.21
C GLU A 91 -9.50 3.38 10.65
N THR A 92 -8.67 2.91 11.57
CA THR A 92 -9.14 2.56 12.92
C THR A 92 -8.43 3.30 14.05
N GLY A 93 -7.40 4.09 13.74
CA GLY A 93 -6.55 4.71 14.75
C GLY A 93 -5.73 3.70 15.56
N THR A 94 -5.56 2.47 15.04
CA THR A 94 -4.77 1.42 15.70
C THR A 94 -3.29 1.77 15.60
N GLU A 95 -2.58 1.70 16.73
CA GLU A 95 -1.14 1.98 16.79
C GLU A 95 -0.32 1.02 15.91
N LEU A 96 0.68 1.55 15.22
CA LEU A 96 1.53 0.79 14.28
C LEU A 96 2.20 -0.43 14.94
N LYS A 97 2.66 -0.31 16.19
CA LYS A 97 3.24 -1.42 16.97
C LYS A 97 2.32 -2.64 17.19
N LYS A 98 1.02 -2.52 16.89
CA LYS A 98 0.04 -3.63 16.99
C LYS A 98 -0.13 -4.40 15.69
N PHE A 99 0.65 -4.07 14.66
CA PHE A 99 0.66 -4.74 13.36
C PHE A 99 1.78 -5.78 13.30
N ASP A 100 1.60 -6.84 12.49
CA ASP A 100 2.57 -7.91 12.33
C ASP A 100 3.67 -7.52 11.33
N ILE A 101 3.27 -6.87 10.23
CA ILE A 101 4.14 -6.47 9.12
C ILE A 101 3.85 -5.02 8.74
N ALA A 102 4.89 -4.25 8.40
CA ALA A 102 4.77 -2.92 7.85
C ALA A 102 5.44 -2.83 6.47
N PHE A 103 4.64 -2.50 5.45
CA PHE A 103 5.11 -2.15 4.11
C PHE A 103 5.25 -0.63 4.01
N PHE A 104 6.47 -0.15 3.75
CA PHE A 104 6.76 1.25 3.49
C PHE A 104 6.88 1.49 1.99
N SER A 105 6.08 2.41 1.46
CA SER A 105 6.16 2.85 0.06
C SER A 105 6.86 4.19 -0.01
N LEU A 106 8.12 4.20 -0.44
CA LEU A 106 8.97 5.40 -0.53
C LEU A 106 8.99 5.89 -1.98
N GLN A 107 8.41 7.07 -2.22
CA GLN A 107 8.25 7.63 -3.57
C GLN A 107 9.24 8.76 -3.86
N PHE A 108 9.68 9.46 -2.81
CA PHE A 108 10.62 10.58 -2.91
C PHE A 108 11.77 10.40 -1.92
N GLU A 109 12.91 11.04 -2.17
CA GLU A 109 14.12 10.91 -1.34
C GLU A 109 13.90 11.39 0.09
N GLU A 110 13.05 12.42 0.28
CA GLU A 110 12.66 12.88 1.61
C GLU A 110 11.93 11.81 2.43
N ASP A 111 11.31 10.83 1.78
CA ASP A 111 10.58 9.76 2.46
C ASP A 111 11.52 8.87 3.28
N TYR A 112 12.84 8.90 3.03
CA TYR A 112 13.82 8.12 3.80
C TYR A 112 13.85 8.58 5.25
N PHE A 113 14.00 9.89 5.44
CA PHE A 113 14.05 10.50 6.77
C PHE A 113 12.72 10.33 7.50
N LYS A 114 11.62 10.55 6.77
CA LYS A 114 10.24 10.43 7.30
C LYS A 114 9.92 8.99 7.72
N ALA A 115 10.35 7.99 6.94
CA ALA A 115 10.17 6.58 7.28
C ALA A 115 10.93 6.21 8.57
N VAL A 116 12.19 6.64 8.69
CA VAL A 116 13.00 6.43 9.89
C VAL A 116 12.37 7.11 11.12
N GLU A 117 11.84 8.32 10.96
CA GLU A 117 11.15 9.05 12.02
C GLU A 117 9.91 8.28 12.51
N ILE A 118 9.07 7.79 11.59
CA ILE A 118 7.88 6.98 11.93
C ILE A 118 8.29 5.71 12.68
N LEU A 119 9.31 4.99 12.22
CA LEU A 119 9.81 3.78 12.87
C LEU A 119 10.28 4.06 14.31
N LYS A 120 11.08 5.12 14.51
CA LYS A 120 11.59 5.52 15.83
C LYS A 120 10.46 5.92 16.78
N LYS A 121 9.48 6.69 16.31
CA LYS A 121 8.34 7.15 17.14
C LYS A 121 7.38 6.01 17.50
N SER A 122 7.09 5.14 16.53
CA SER A 122 6.13 4.04 16.71
C SER A 122 6.66 2.91 17.56
N LYS A 123 7.99 2.75 17.66
CA LYS A 123 8.65 1.59 18.28
C LYS A 123 8.16 0.28 17.67
N PHE A 124 8.03 0.25 16.35
CA PHE A 124 7.55 -0.92 15.61
C PHE A 124 8.61 -2.03 15.56
N GLU A 125 8.27 -3.21 16.05
CA GLU A 125 9.18 -4.37 16.14
C GLU A 125 8.82 -5.50 15.17
N GLY A 126 7.70 -5.38 14.45
CA GLY A 126 7.30 -6.34 13.43
C GLY A 126 8.23 -6.34 12.21
N THR A 127 7.90 -7.16 11.22
CA THR A 127 8.70 -7.24 9.98
C THR A 127 8.49 -6.00 9.13
N LYS A 128 9.57 -5.31 8.78
CA LYS A 128 9.60 -4.01 8.08
C LYS A 128 10.13 -4.24 6.68
N ILE A 129 9.32 -3.92 5.67
CA ILE A 129 9.70 -4.08 4.26
C ILE A 129 9.48 -2.75 3.55
N ALA A 130 10.49 -2.25 2.86
CA ALA A 130 10.38 -1.04 2.05
C ALA A 130 10.36 -1.36 0.55
N GLY A 131 9.64 -0.54 -0.22
CA GLY A 131 9.62 -0.59 -1.67
C GLY A 131 9.31 0.79 -2.25
N GLY A 132 9.14 0.83 -3.57
CA GLY A 132 8.90 2.07 -4.32
C GLY A 132 10.14 2.55 -5.08
N PRO A 133 10.00 3.61 -5.90
CA PRO A 133 11.06 4.11 -6.79
C PRO A 133 12.39 4.36 -6.09
N CYS A 134 12.40 5.06 -4.96
CA CYS A 134 13.64 5.37 -4.26
C CYS A 134 14.35 4.11 -3.75
N ILE A 135 13.60 3.13 -3.26
CA ILE A 135 14.17 1.84 -2.84
C ILE A 135 14.81 1.09 -4.01
N MET A 136 14.25 1.23 -5.21
CA MET A 136 14.83 0.64 -6.42
C MET A 136 16.10 1.36 -6.88
N GLU A 137 16.22 2.66 -6.59
CA GLU A 137 17.40 3.47 -6.88
C GLU A 137 18.53 3.18 -5.90
N ASN A 138 18.28 3.29 -4.60
CA ASN A 138 19.29 3.05 -3.58
C ASN A 138 18.69 2.67 -2.21
N PRO A 139 18.64 1.38 -1.86
CA PRO A 139 18.17 0.92 -0.55
C PRO A 139 19.24 1.03 0.56
N LEU A 140 20.51 1.24 0.20
CA LEU A 140 21.65 1.16 1.14
C LEU A 140 21.51 2.06 2.38
N PRO A 141 21.05 3.32 2.27
CA PRO A 141 20.92 4.20 3.44
C PRO A 141 19.95 3.71 4.51
N LEU A 142 19.08 2.75 4.17
CA LEU A 142 18.01 2.28 5.04
C LEU A 142 18.24 0.86 5.58
N LEU A 143 19.37 0.21 5.25
CA LEU A 143 19.66 -1.18 5.60
C LEU A 143 19.51 -1.50 7.09
N GLU A 144 19.86 -0.57 7.96
CA GLU A 144 19.79 -0.75 9.42
C GLU A 144 18.37 -0.64 9.98
N TYR A 145 17.40 -0.17 9.18
CA TYR A 145 16.04 0.15 9.62
C TYR A 145 15.00 -0.85 9.12
N PHE A 146 15.28 -1.59 8.04
CA PHE A 146 14.34 -2.50 7.39
C PHE A 146 14.89 -3.92 7.32
N ASP A 147 13.98 -4.90 7.43
CA ASP A 147 14.34 -6.32 7.36
C ASP A 147 14.54 -6.77 5.90
N ALA A 148 13.82 -6.15 4.96
CA ALA A 148 13.96 -6.40 3.53
C ALA A 148 13.53 -5.19 2.68
N PHE A 149 13.99 -5.18 1.44
CA PHE A 149 13.65 -4.22 0.40
C PHE A 149 13.12 -4.96 -0.82
N PHE A 150 12.06 -4.44 -1.43
CA PHE A 150 11.51 -4.98 -2.66
C PHE A 150 11.88 -4.11 -3.86
N ILE A 151 12.59 -4.71 -4.81
CA ILE A 151 13.12 -4.11 -6.03
C ILE A 151 12.29 -4.58 -7.23
N GLY A 152 11.35 -3.73 -7.65
CA GLY A 152 10.50 -3.97 -8.81
C GLY A 152 9.03 -3.70 -8.56
N GLU A 153 8.18 -4.36 -9.35
CA GLU A 153 6.72 -4.25 -9.30
C GLU A 153 6.12 -5.43 -8.51
N ILE A 154 5.27 -5.13 -7.53
CA ILE A 154 4.90 -6.04 -6.44
C ILE A 154 3.66 -6.89 -6.77
N GLU A 155 2.90 -6.52 -7.80
CA GLU A 155 1.55 -7.01 -8.10
C GLU A 155 1.43 -8.54 -8.08
N ASN A 156 2.42 -9.25 -8.61
CA ASN A 156 2.45 -10.71 -8.70
C ASN A 156 3.28 -11.40 -7.60
N SER A 157 3.68 -10.66 -6.55
CA SER A 157 4.57 -11.14 -5.49
C SER A 157 4.09 -10.77 -4.08
N ILE A 158 2.95 -10.08 -3.94
CA ILE A 158 2.39 -9.69 -2.62
C ILE A 158 2.23 -10.89 -1.68
N GLU A 159 1.65 -12.00 -2.15
CA GLU A 159 1.42 -13.19 -1.31
C GLU A 159 2.73 -13.83 -0.86
N ASP A 160 3.67 -14.03 -1.79
CA ASP A 160 4.99 -14.61 -1.49
C ASP A 160 5.75 -13.75 -0.47
N ILE A 161 5.72 -12.42 -0.63
CA ILE A 161 6.39 -11.49 0.28
C ILE A 161 5.72 -11.47 1.65
N LEU A 162 4.39 -11.56 1.72
CA LEU A 162 3.66 -11.63 2.99
C LEU A 162 4.01 -12.89 3.78
N GLU A 163 4.01 -14.06 3.12
CA GLU A 163 4.38 -15.32 3.77
C GLU A 163 5.85 -15.32 4.22
N ALA A 164 6.76 -14.80 3.39
CA ALA A 164 8.16 -14.58 3.73
C ALA A 164 8.32 -13.66 4.96
N ALA A 165 7.57 -12.57 4.99
CA ALA A 165 7.61 -11.59 6.07
C ALA A 165 7.10 -12.16 7.41
N LEU A 166 6.08 -13.03 7.36
CA LEU A 166 5.56 -13.73 8.55
C LEU A 166 6.57 -14.73 9.10
N ASN A 167 7.26 -15.46 8.23
CA ASN A 167 8.27 -16.45 8.60
C ASN A 167 9.64 -15.84 8.88
N LYS A 168 9.83 -14.54 8.56
CA LYS A 168 11.11 -13.84 8.56
C LYS A 168 12.18 -14.57 7.73
N ASP A 169 11.75 -15.21 6.66
CA ASP A 169 12.61 -15.91 5.70
C ASP A 169 12.35 -15.35 4.31
N PHE A 170 13.35 -14.62 3.81
CA PHE A 170 13.32 -13.93 2.53
C PHE A 170 14.11 -14.66 1.43
N GLY A 171 14.61 -15.86 1.72
CA GLY A 171 15.48 -16.61 0.81
C GLY A 171 14.80 -16.94 -0.52
N GLY A 172 15.52 -16.70 -1.63
CA GLY A 172 15.12 -17.18 -2.96
C GLY A 172 13.97 -16.43 -3.64
N ILE A 173 13.53 -15.29 -3.09
CA ILE A 173 12.45 -14.49 -3.67
C ILE A 173 13.02 -13.44 -4.62
N ASP A 174 12.67 -13.55 -5.91
CA ASP A 174 13.01 -12.54 -6.92
C ASP A 174 12.56 -11.14 -6.47
N GLY A 175 13.46 -10.17 -6.54
CA GLY A 175 13.19 -8.78 -6.19
C GLY A 175 13.44 -8.45 -4.72
N ILE A 176 13.67 -9.43 -3.83
CA ILE A 176 13.99 -9.13 -2.44
C ILE A 176 15.50 -8.88 -2.27
N TYR A 177 15.82 -7.82 -1.54
CA TYR A 177 17.15 -7.43 -1.09
C TYR A 177 17.15 -7.28 0.43
N THR A 178 18.04 -7.96 1.13
CA THR A 178 18.20 -7.91 2.60
C THR A 178 19.54 -7.28 3.02
N GLY A 179 20.36 -6.83 2.06
CA GLY A 179 21.72 -6.35 2.30
C GLY A 179 22.79 -7.44 2.17
N LYS A 180 22.39 -8.72 2.12
CA LYS A 180 23.32 -9.86 2.03
C LYS A 180 23.58 -10.31 0.59
N GLU A 181 22.68 -9.96 -0.32
CA GLU A 181 22.71 -10.38 -1.71
C GLU A 181 23.69 -9.52 -2.51
N ARG A 182 24.52 -10.16 -3.32
CA ARG A 182 25.43 -9.45 -4.23
C ARG A 182 24.70 -8.81 -5.42
N LYS A 183 23.63 -9.45 -5.88
CA LYS A 183 22.77 -8.99 -6.98
C LYS A 183 21.35 -9.44 -6.73
N VAL A 184 20.39 -8.58 -7.06
CA VAL A 184 18.96 -8.88 -6.97
C VAL A 184 18.34 -8.74 -8.35
N LYS A 185 17.53 -9.73 -8.74
CA LYS A 185 16.79 -9.70 -9.98
C LYS A 185 15.54 -8.85 -9.80
N ARG A 186 15.52 -7.68 -10.43
CA ARG A 186 14.34 -6.79 -10.41
C ARG A 186 13.11 -7.54 -10.90
N LYS A 187 12.01 -7.44 -10.16
CA LYS A 187 10.73 -8.04 -10.54
C LYS A 187 9.97 -7.14 -11.51
N PHE A 188 9.51 -7.73 -12.60
CA PHE A 188 8.60 -7.09 -13.56
C PHE A 188 7.29 -7.89 -13.60
N PRO A 189 6.15 -7.22 -13.87
CA PRO A 189 4.90 -7.92 -14.03
C PRO A 189 4.96 -8.78 -15.30
N LYS A 190 4.50 -10.03 -15.23
CA LYS A 190 4.43 -10.89 -16.43
C LYS A 190 3.33 -10.44 -17.40
N ARG A 191 2.22 -9.91 -16.86
CA ARG A 191 1.06 -9.39 -17.61
C ARG A 191 0.32 -8.34 -16.78
N LEU A 192 -0.20 -7.31 -17.42
CA LEU A 192 -1.01 -6.23 -16.81
C LEU A 192 -2.51 -6.52 -16.94
N ASN A 193 -2.92 -7.69 -16.45
CA ASN A 193 -4.31 -8.15 -16.59
C ASN A 193 -5.16 -7.83 -15.36
N GLU A 194 -4.51 -7.56 -14.23
CA GLU A 194 -5.16 -7.16 -13.00
C GLU A 194 -5.21 -5.63 -12.94
N TYR A 195 -6.42 -5.09 -12.76
CA TYR A 195 -6.64 -3.67 -12.57
C TYR A 195 -7.55 -3.47 -11.36
N LEU A 196 -7.43 -2.30 -10.75
CA LEU A 196 -8.23 -1.93 -9.59
C LEU A 196 -9.67 -1.67 -10.03
N LYS A 197 -10.57 -2.64 -9.80
CA LYS A 197 -11.99 -2.56 -10.20
C LYS A 197 -12.75 -1.44 -9.50
N MET A 198 -12.32 -1.07 -8.29
CA MET A 198 -12.94 -0.04 -7.48
C MET A 198 -11.85 0.70 -6.72
N GLN A 199 -11.78 2.01 -6.96
CA GLN A 199 -10.81 2.90 -6.32
C GLN A 199 -11.45 3.60 -5.14
N ILE A 200 -10.63 3.92 -4.14
CA ILE A 200 -11.00 4.87 -3.11
C ILE A 200 -10.69 6.24 -3.68
N PHE A 201 -11.71 7.08 -3.82
CA PHE A 201 -11.50 8.44 -4.29
C PHE A 201 -11.71 9.43 -3.16
N GLY A 202 -10.91 10.48 -3.16
CA GLY A 202 -10.95 11.56 -2.19
C GLY A 202 -10.32 12.80 -2.81
N GLU A 203 -10.17 13.86 -2.03
CA GLU A 203 -9.44 15.04 -2.48
C GLU A 203 -7.92 14.78 -2.41
N GLY A 204 -7.34 14.36 -3.54
CA GLY A 204 -5.92 14.06 -3.67
C GLY A 204 -5.07 15.25 -4.14
N ALA A 205 -3.85 14.96 -4.59
CA ALA A 205 -2.91 15.96 -5.13
C ALA A 205 -3.44 16.66 -6.39
N TYR A 206 -4.28 15.97 -7.17
CA TYR A 206 -4.89 16.47 -8.41
C TYR A 206 -6.37 16.87 -8.21
N GLY A 207 -6.79 17.12 -6.97
CA GLY A 207 -8.19 17.35 -6.63
C GLY A 207 -9.03 16.07 -6.64
N LYS A 208 -10.35 16.20 -6.86
CA LYS A 208 -11.28 15.06 -6.93
C LYS A 208 -11.16 14.38 -8.30
N SER A 209 -10.37 13.31 -8.37
CA SER A 209 -10.05 12.60 -9.61
C SER A 209 -10.07 11.09 -9.43
N ILE A 210 -10.19 10.36 -10.54
CA ILE A 210 -9.96 8.92 -10.62
C ILE A 210 -8.60 8.73 -11.28
N LEU A 211 -7.81 7.78 -10.79
CA LEU A 211 -6.51 7.47 -11.34
C LEU A 211 -6.67 6.40 -12.42
N LEU A 212 -6.24 6.67 -13.65
CA LEU A 212 -6.25 5.68 -14.71
C LEU A 212 -4.83 5.47 -15.23
N GLU A 213 -4.32 4.25 -15.04
CA GLU A 213 -3.05 3.84 -15.63
C GLU A 213 -3.33 3.13 -16.96
N VAL A 214 -2.95 3.77 -18.07
CA VAL A 214 -3.17 3.26 -19.43
C VAL A 214 -1.96 2.50 -20.00
N GLY A 215 -0.82 2.56 -19.32
CA GLY A 215 0.42 1.90 -19.70
C GLY A 215 1.47 2.00 -18.60
N ARG A 216 2.46 1.10 -18.63
CA ARG A 216 3.59 1.07 -17.70
C ARG A 216 4.92 0.99 -18.42
N GLY A 217 5.93 1.56 -17.79
CA GLY A 217 7.28 1.64 -18.33
C GLY A 217 7.43 2.79 -19.32
N CYS A 218 8.64 3.33 -19.36
CA CYS A 218 9.05 4.32 -20.35
C CYS A 218 10.18 3.71 -21.17
N THR A 219 10.03 3.68 -22.49
CA THR A 219 11.14 3.31 -23.42
C THR A 219 12.11 4.47 -23.63
N GLY A 220 11.82 5.63 -23.04
CA GLY A 220 12.69 6.80 -23.05
C GLY A 220 14.01 6.47 -22.38
N LEU A 221 15.08 6.47 -23.16
CA LEU A 221 16.47 6.42 -22.67
C LEU A 221 16.90 7.82 -22.24
N CYS A 222 16.11 8.44 -21.36
CA CYS A 222 16.42 9.76 -20.85
C CYS A 222 17.74 9.73 -20.08
N LYS A 223 18.58 10.76 -20.27
CA LYS A 223 19.93 10.84 -19.70
C LYS A 223 19.98 11.49 -18.30
N PHE A 224 18.83 11.95 -17.80
CA PHE A 224 18.74 12.57 -16.47
C PHE A 224 18.91 11.53 -15.38
#